data_AF-A0A3G2R982-F1
#
_entry.id   AF-A0A3G2R982-F1
#
_cell.length_a   1.000
_cell.length_b   1.000
_cell.length_c   1.000
_cell.angle_alpha   90.00
_cell.angle_beta   90.00
_cell.angle_gamma   90.00
#
_symmetry.space_group_name_H-M   'P 1'
#
loop_
_entity.id
_entity.type
_entity.pdbx_description
1 polymer ?
#
loop_
_entity_poly.entity_id
_entity_poly.type
_entity_poly.pdbx_seq_one_letter_code
_entity_poly.pdbx_strand_id
1 'polypeptide(L)'
;MLVAEVEENEQKKVIGVISLNISPIPRMRHSGSIGIMVHKDYQGEGIGKALFSKIIDLADNWLKLMRLELTVFVDNEKAIKILT
;
A
#
# COMPACT_ATOMS: atom_id res chain seq x y z
N MET A 1 6.28 -6.86 1.70
CA MET A 1 5.45 -6.58 0.51
C MET A 1 4.19 -7.42 0.63
N LEU A 2 3.02 -6.85 0.36
CA LEU A 2 1.73 -7.54 0.32
C LEU A 2 1.16 -7.43 -1.09
N VAL A 3 0.44 -8.46 -1.52
CA VAL A 3 -0.20 -8.53 -2.84
C VAL A 3 -1.69 -8.81 -2.71
N ALA A 4 -2.47 -8.24 -3.62
CA ALA A 4 -3.85 -8.61 -3.87
C ALA A 4 -3.89 -9.51 -5.12
N GLU A 5 -4.55 -10.65 -5.01
CA GLU A 5 -4.63 -11.66 -6.05
C GLU A 5 -6.10 -12.01 -6.33
N VAL A 6 -6.40 -12.30 -7.59
CA VAL A 6 -7.66 -12.92 -8.01
C VAL A 6 -7.34 -14.23 -8.73
N GLU A 7 -8.31 -15.14 -8.73
CA GLU A 7 -8.22 -16.39 -9.48
C GLU A 7 -8.95 -16.21 -10.81
N GLU A 8 -8.21 -16.32 -11.91
CA GLU A 8 -8.71 -16.18 -13.27
C GLU A 8 -8.24 -17.39 -14.08
N ASN A 9 -9.18 -18.20 -14.59
CA ASN A 9 -8.89 -19.42 -15.37
C ASN A 9 -7.90 -20.38 -14.67
N GLU A 10 -8.16 -20.70 -13.39
CA GLU A 10 -7.30 -21.57 -12.55
C GLU A 10 -5.87 -21.03 -12.34
N GLN A 11 -5.63 -19.76 -12.65
CA GLN A 11 -4.35 -19.08 -12.44
C GLN A 11 -4.52 -17.90 -11.49
N LYS A 12 -3.55 -17.75 -10.58
CA LYS A 12 -3.47 -16.59 -9.70
C LYS A 12 -2.91 -15.40 -10.45
N LYS A 13 -3.66 -14.30 -10.46
CA LYS A 13 -3.26 -13.03 -11.07
C LYS A 13 -3.12 -11.97 -10.00
N VAL A 14 -1.93 -11.38 -9.92
CA VAL A 14 -1.67 -10.25 -9.03
C VAL A 14 -2.35 -9.00 -9.61
N ILE A 15 -3.26 -8.41 -8.85
CA ILE A 15 -4.03 -7.22 -9.24
C ILE A 15 -3.71 -6.00 -8.39
N GLY A 16 -2.89 -6.15 -7.36
CA GLY A 16 -2.39 -5.03 -6.58
C GLY A 16 -1.19 -5.41 -5.74
N VAL A 17 -0.37 -4.41 -5.42
CA VAL A 17 0.81 -4.58 -4.59
C VAL A 17 0.96 -3.36 -3.69
N ILE A 18 1.38 -3.60 -2.45
CA ILE A 18 1.82 -2.56 -1.53
C ILE A 18 3.13 -2.98 -0.86
N SER A 19 4.08 -2.06 -0.79
CA SER A 19 5.36 -2.25 -0.12
C SER A 19 5.50 -1.25 1.02
N LEU A 20 6.20 -1.68 2.07
CA LEU A 20 6.58 -0.85 3.21
C LEU A 20 8.09 -0.99 3.36
N ASN A 21 8.80 0.15 3.32
CA ASN A 21 10.24 0.21 3.49
C ASN A 21 10.57 1.07 4.71
N ILE A 22 11.07 0.45 5.77
CA ILE A 22 11.48 1.14 6.99
C ILE A 22 12.78 1.90 6.71
N SER A 23 12.88 3.15 7.19
CA SER A 23 14.09 3.93 6.99
C SER A 23 15.32 3.25 7.62
N PRO A 24 16.43 3.07 6.89
CA PRO A 24 17.63 2.45 7.44
C PRO A 24 18.38 3.38 8.39
N ILE A 25 18.11 4.69 8.33
CA ILE A 25 18.78 5.72 9.13
C ILE A 25 18.31 5.60 10.59
N PRO A 26 19.21 5.37 11.58
CA PRO A 26 18.82 5.12 12.97
C PRO A 26 17.88 6.16 13.57
N ARG A 27 18.13 7.44 13.30
CA ARG A 27 17.29 8.55 13.79
C ARG A 27 15.91 8.61 13.12
N MET A 28 15.73 7.97 11.97
CA MET A 28 14.49 7.94 11.19
C MET A 28 13.81 6.56 11.21
N ARG A 29 14.32 5.57 11.96
CA ARG A 29 13.79 4.20 12.00
C ARG A 29 12.33 4.10 12.44
N HIS A 30 11.80 5.13 13.10
CA HIS A 30 10.40 5.26 13.47
C HIS A 30 9.49 5.62 12.26
N SER A 31 10.05 5.78 11.06
CA SER A 31 9.33 6.13 9.84
C SER A 31 9.51 5.07 8.74
N GLY A 32 8.49 4.92 7.90
CA GLY A 32 8.52 4.02 6.74
C GLY A 32 7.89 4.66 5.51
N SER A 33 8.41 4.33 4.34
CA SER A 33 7.85 4.75 3.05
C SER A 33 7.01 3.63 2.43
N ILE A 34 5.90 4.01 1.80
CA ILE A 34 4.96 3.11 1.16
C ILE A 34 4.95 3.36 -0.35
N GLY A 35 4.94 2.28 -1.11
CA GLY A 35 4.58 2.28 -2.53
C GLY A 35 3.37 1.38 -2.75
N ILE A 36 2.38 1.85 -3.52
CA ILE A 36 1.18 1.09 -3.83
C ILE A 36 0.86 1.16 -5.32
N MET A 37 0.40 0.05 -5.89
CA MET A 37 -0.12 -0.02 -7.24
C MET A 37 -1.32 -0.96 -7.29
N VAL A 38 -2.35 -0.58 -8.06
CA VAL A 38 -3.51 -1.43 -8.35
C VAL A 38 -3.68 -1.48 -9.86
N HIS A 39 -3.85 -2.70 -10.39
CA HIS A 39 -4.08 -2.95 -11.81
C HIS A 39 -5.26 -2.12 -12.31
N LYS A 40 -5.11 -1.50 -13.49
CA LYS A 40 -6.05 -0.50 -14.02
C LYS A 40 -7.51 -0.98 -14.01
N ASP A 41 -7.72 -2.22 -14.45
CA ASP A 41 -9.05 -2.82 -14.59
C ASP A 41 -9.73 -3.13 -13.24
N TYR A 42 -8.98 -3.10 -12.14
CA TYR A 42 -9.45 -3.41 -10.79
C TYR A 42 -9.45 -2.16 -9.89
N GLN A 43 -9.23 -0.97 -10.46
CA GLN A 43 -9.28 0.28 -9.69
C GLN A 43 -10.72 0.69 -9.39
N GLY A 44 -10.96 1.19 -8.17
CA GLY A 44 -12.29 1.63 -7.74
C GLY A 44 -13.08 0.56 -6.98
N GLU A 45 -12.56 -0.67 -6.89
CA GLU A 45 -13.20 -1.79 -6.20
C GLU A 45 -12.76 -1.94 -4.73
N GLY A 46 -12.11 -0.91 -4.16
CA GLY A 46 -11.68 -0.94 -2.75
C GLY A 46 -10.38 -1.72 -2.47
N ILE A 47 -9.75 -2.33 -3.47
CA ILE A 47 -8.47 -3.08 -3.32
C ILE A 47 -7.37 -2.22 -2.70
N GLY A 48 -7.19 -0.99 -3.18
CA GLY A 48 -6.19 -0.08 -2.63
C GLY A 48 -6.41 0.22 -1.14
N LYS A 49 -7.68 0.38 -0.73
CA LYS A 49 -8.06 0.59 0.67
C LYS A 49 -7.79 -0.65 1.52
N ALA A 50 -8.08 -1.84 1.00
CA ALA A 50 -7.78 -3.10 1.68
C ALA A 50 -6.28 -3.30 1.90
N LEU A 51 -5.46 -3.02 0.87
CA LEU A 51 -4.00 -3.07 0.96
C LEU A 51 -3.46 -2.05 1.98
N PHE A 52 -3.96 -0.81 1.96
CA PHE A 52 -3.59 0.21 2.95
C PHE A 52 -3.93 -0.21 4.38
N SER A 53 -5.15 -0.71 4.60
CA SER A 53 -5.58 -1.17 5.92
C SER A 53 -4.65 -2.23 6.49
N LYS A 54 -4.18 -3.17 5.66
CA LYS A 54 -3.22 -4.21 6.08
C LYS A 54 -1.83 -3.67 6.36
N ILE A 55 -1.35 -2.68 5.60
CA ILE A 55 -0.04 -2.08 5.87
C ILE A 55 -0.05 -1.18 7.10
N ILE A 56 -1.14 -0.47 7.36
CA ILE A 56 -1.30 0.33 8.58
C ILE A 56 -1.33 -0.60 9.80
N ASP A 57 -2.11 -1.69 9.75
CA ASP A 57 -2.11 -2.71 10.80
C ASP A 57 -0.70 -3.29 11.07
N LEU A 58 0.05 -3.60 10.01
CA LEU A 58 1.44 -4.05 10.13
C LEU A 58 2.33 -2.97 10.77
N ALA A 59 2.20 -1.72 10.34
CA ALA A 59 3.00 -0.61 10.83
C ALA A 59 2.74 -0.31 12.31
N ASP A 60 1.47 -0.25 12.72
CA ASP A 60 1.06 0.15 14.06
C ASP A 60 1.26 -0.99 15.07
N ASN A 61 0.76 -2.19 14.75
CA ASN A 61 0.66 -3.28 15.72
C ASN A 61 1.94 -4.12 15.82
N TRP A 62 2.77 -4.15 14.78
CA TRP A 62 3.95 -5.03 14.73
C TRP A 62 5.25 -4.25 14.71
N LEU A 63 5.33 -3.20 13.91
CA LEU A 63 6.57 -2.46 13.68
C LEU A 63 6.69 -1.20 14.55
N LYS A 64 5.59 -0.78 15.20
CA LYS A 64 5.49 0.44 16.01
C LYS A 64 6.06 1.67 15.29
N LEU A 65 5.76 1.79 13.99
CA LEU A 65 6.13 2.97 13.23
C LEU A 65 5.28 4.16 13.69
N MET A 66 5.90 5.32 13.80
CA MET A 66 5.24 6.58 14.18
C MET A 66 4.78 7.38 12.96
N ARG A 67 5.35 7.10 11.78
CA ARG A 67 5.07 7.83 10.55
C ARG A 67 5.14 6.92 9.33
N LEU A 68 4.12 7.01 8.49
CA LEU A 68 4.10 6.43 7.15
C LEU A 68 4.10 7.56 6.13
N GLU A 69 4.93 7.42 5.11
CA GLU A 69 5.11 8.41 4.05
C GLU A 69 4.86 7.78 2.68
N LEU A 70 4.27 8.56 1.78
CA LEU A 70 4.22 8.24 0.36
C LEU A 70 4.09 9.52 -0.44
N THR A 71 4.37 9.45 -1.73
CA THR A 71 4.18 10.55 -2.67
C THR A 71 3.20 10.11 -3.73
N VAL A 72 2.25 10.98 -4.04
CA VAL A 72 1.23 10.76 -5.07
C VAL A 72 1.28 11.93 -6.04
N PHE A 73 1.10 11.65 -7.33
CA PHE A 73 0.94 12.72 -8.32
C PHE A 73 -0.39 13.44 -8.10
N VAL A 74 -0.38 14.76 -8.29
CA VAL A 74 -1.55 15.63 -8.07
C VAL A 74 -2.72 15.33 -8.99
N ASP A 75 -2.47 14.73 -10.14
CA ASP A 75 -3.46 14.31 -11.14
C ASP A 75 -4.03 12.90 -10.87
N ASN A 76 -3.49 12.17 -9.89
CA ASN A 76 -3.98 10.86 -9.51
C ASN A 76 -5.12 10.97 -8.49
N GLU A 77 -6.25 11.50 -8.95
CA GLU A 77 -7.45 11.70 -8.13
C GLU A 77 -7.90 10.41 -7.41
N LYS A 78 -7.78 9.26 -8.07
CA LYS A 78 -8.14 7.96 -7.50
C LYS A 78 -7.27 7.62 -6.28
N ALA A 79 -5.96 7.83 -6.37
CA ALA A 79 -5.06 7.58 -5.25
C ALA A 79 -5.26 8.61 -4.14
N ILE A 80 -5.43 9.89 -4.48
CA ILE A 80 -5.72 10.96 -3.50
C ILE A 80 -6.98 10.64 -2.69
N LYS A 81 -8.03 10.15 -3.34
CA LYS A 81 -9.29 9.77 -2.69
C LYS A 81 -9.15 8.61 -1.68
N ILE A 82 -8.15 7.75 -1.84
CA ILE A 82 -7.89 6.65 -0.90
C ILE A 82 -7.07 7.14 0.30
N LEU A 83 -6.29 8.20 0.11
CA LEU A 83 -5.40 8.78 1.13
C LEU A 83 -6.07 9.77 2.07
N THR A 84 -7.18 10.38 1.63
CA THR A 84 -7.95 11.40 2.37
C THR A 84 -9.14 10.75 3.06
#